data_AF-E7ABR2-F1
#
_entry.id   AF-E7ABR2-F1
#
_cell.length_a   1.000
_cell.length_b   1.000
_cell.length_c   1.000
_cell.angle_alpha   90.00
_cell.angle_beta   90.00
_cell.angle_gamma   90.00
#
_symmetry.space_group_name_H-M   'P 1'
#
loop_
_entity.id
_entity.type
_entity.pdbx_description
1 polymer ?
#
loop_
_entity_poly.entity_id
_entity_poly.type
_entity_poly.pdbx_seq_one_letter_code
_entity_poly.pdbx_strand_id
1 'polypeptide(L)'
;MHNDYQALIYASVQEILKNCLDSKITQLMQIHSQKLHFIPTKYRILGGLLQSMNIQFGNFIEVLMKNLIAKEARYEILGFSGQRKNTFALTQTNETLIDHYITVCQIKNLDLESAFKQLCTQIFINNQREDNLIRFTHDIDLLFKDKESQKIYYLEIKYNDDHDTGKFVDINRKFIKTYAYLLRALSVTTPDALVPILFYFTNKKMKGNIYIPEHSHIYRGQRFFDAFLNTSYTDLETYLASFCNSDENIKAFDALYSRIRSSSH
;
A
#
# COMPACT_ATOMS: atom_id res chain seq x y z
N MET A 1 19.34 -15.88 -13.83
CA MET A 1 19.13 -15.14 -12.57
C MET A 1 17.74 -15.48 -12.01
N HIS A 2 17.53 -16.74 -11.68
CA HIS A 2 16.26 -17.30 -11.20
C HIS A 2 16.32 -17.34 -9.66
N ASN A 3 15.30 -16.81 -8.96
CA ASN A 3 14.89 -17.14 -7.57
C ASN A 3 15.10 -16.15 -6.41
N ASP A 4 15.63 -14.94 -6.58
CA ASP A 4 15.76 -14.04 -5.42
C ASP A 4 14.41 -13.61 -4.81
N TYR A 5 13.39 -13.33 -5.64
CA TYR A 5 12.06 -12.97 -5.14
C TYR A 5 11.33 -14.18 -4.55
N GLN A 6 11.58 -15.38 -5.07
CA GLN A 6 10.99 -16.62 -4.55
C GLN A 6 11.51 -16.91 -3.14
N ALA A 7 12.83 -16.80 -2.93
CA ALA A 7 13.44 -16.94 -1.62
C ALA A 7 12.93 -15.89 -0.63
N LEU A 8 12.74 -14.64 -1.10
CA LEU A 8 12.18 -13.56 -0.29
C LEU A 8 10.73 -13.85 0.12
N ILE A 9 9.88 -14.28 -0.83
CA ILE A 9 8.49 -14.66 -0.55
C ILE A 9 8.44 -15.81 0.45
N TYR A 10 9.22 -16.87 0.23
CA TYR A 10 9.26 -18.02 1.12
C TYR A 10 9.67 -17.60 2.54
N ALA A 11 10.76 -16.86 2.68
CA ALA A 11 11.24 -16.37 3.97
C ALA A 11 10.19 -15.52 4.69
N SER A 12 9.52 -14.63 3.97
CA SER A 12 8.47 -13.78 4.53
C SER A 12 7.23 -14.56 4.95
N VAL A 13 6.83 -15.60 4.22
CA VAL A 13 5.72 -16.46 4.67
C VAL A 13 6.08 -17.18 5.96
N GLN A 14 7.30 -17.72 6.07
CA GLN A 14 7.78 -18.35 7.31
C GLN A 14 7.81 -17.37 8.48
N GLU A 15 8.22 -16.12 8.24
CA GLU A 15 8.21 -15.05 9.25
C GLU A 15 6.79 -14.71 9.71
N ILE A 16 5.85 -14.54 8.77
CA ILE A 16 4.43 -14.25 9.08
C ILE A 16 3.82 -15.38 9.92
N LEU A 17 4.07 -16.64 9.53
CA LEU A 17 3.61 -17.81 10.28
C LEU A 17 4.19 -17.82 11.69
N LYS A 18 5.50 -17.56 11.84
CA LYS A 18 6.19 -17.52 13.13
C LYS A 18 5.68 -16.39 14.04
N ASN A 19 5.46 -15.18 13.50
CA ASN A 19 5.00 -14.02 14.25
C ASN A 19 3.55 -14.16 14.74
N CYS A 20 2.76 -15.03 14.10
CA CYS A 20 1.40 -15.35 14.54
C CYS A 20 1.33 -16.39 15.67
N LEU A 21 2.46 -16.92 16.15
CA LEU A 21 2.48 -17.97 17.16
C LEU A 21 2.29 -17.47 18.61
N ASP A 22 1.81 -18.42 19.42
CA ASP A 22 1.59 -18.49 20.88
C ASP A 22 1.03 -17.25 21.59
N SER A 23 1.74 -16.12 21.54
CA SER A 23 1.28 -14.85 22.16
C SER A 23 -0.02 -14.34 21.52
N LYS A 24 -0.13 -14.42 20.19
CA LYS A 24 -1.32 -13.94 19.46
C LYS A 24 -2.52 -14.86 19.66
N ILE A 25 -2.28 -16.17 19.68
CA ILE A 25 -3.31 -17.18 19.96
C ILE A 25 -3.91 -16.94 21.35
N THR A 26 -3.05 -16.79 22.36
CA THR A 26 -3.46 -16.52 23.75
C THR A 26 -4.26 -15.22 23.87
N GLN A 27 -3.80 -14.15 23.22
CA GLN A 27 -4.53 -12.88 23.17
C GLN A 27 -5.93 -13.03 22.55
N LEU A 28 -6.03 -13.71 21.41
CA LEU A 28 -7.30 -13.94 20.71
C LEU A 28 -8.24 -14.83 21.53
N MET A 29 -7.71 -15.84 22.22
CA MET A 29 -8.50 -16.68 23.13
C MET A 29 -9.17 -15.86 24.23
N GLN A 30 -8.41 -14.98 24.89
CA GLN A 30 -8.93 -14.09 25.94
C GLN A 30 -10.02 -13.14 25.40
N ILE A 31 -9.79 -12.56 24.22
CA ILE A 31 -10.75 -11.64 23.59
C ILE A 31 -12.05 -12.38 23.20
N HIS A 32 -11.95 -13.60 22.68
CA HIS A 32 -13.10 -14.31 22.12
C HIS A 32 -13.86 -15.14 23.16
N SER A 33 -13.24 -15.54 24.28
CA SER A 33 -13.93 -16.25 25.38
C SER A 33 -14.97 -15.37 26.08
N GLN A 34 -14.79 -14.05 26.07
CA GLN A 34 -15.69 -13.08 26.69
C GLN A 34 -16.85 -12.65 25.77
N LYS A 35 -16.81 -13.02 24.49
CA LYS A 35 -17.79 -12.57 23.48
C LYS A 35 -18.89 -13.61 23.29
N LEU A 36 -20.14 -13.23 23.58
CA LEU A 36 -21.33 -13.98 23.20
C LEU A 36 -21.47 -13.99 21.66
N HIS A 37 -21.35 -15.16 21.03
CA HIS A 37 -21.40 -15.29 19.57
C HIS A 37 -21.77 -16.72 19.17
N PHE A 38 -22.48 -16.88 18.04
CA PHE A 38 -22.84 -18.19 17.50
C PHE A 38 -21.69 -18.95 16.81
N ILE A 39 -20.60 -18.27 16.44
CA ILE A 39 -19.45 -18.90 15.75
C ILE A 39 -18.55 -19.48 16.84
N PRO A 40 -18.17 -20.77 16.77
CA PRO A 40 -17.31 -21.38 17.78
C PRO A 40 -15.99 -20.62 17.94
N THR A 41 -15.53 -20.48 19.18
CA THR A 41 -14.33 -19.70 19.55
C THR A 41 -13.10 -20.05 18.73
N LYS A 42 -12.88 -21.33 18.40
CA LYS A 42 -11.75 -21.82 17.59
C LYS A 42 -11.72 -21.20 16.20
N TYR A 43 -12.86 -21.08 15.53
CA TYR A 43 -12.95 -20.45 14.20
C TYR A 43 -12.81 -18.94 14.28
N ARG A 44 -13.26 -18.31 15.36
CA ARG A 44 -13.05 -16.86 15.59
C ARG A 44 -11.56 -16.54 15.81
N ILE A 45 -10.84 -17.38 16.56
CA ILE A 45 -9.39 -17.28 16.72
C ILE A 45 -8.69 -17.45 15.37
N LEU A 46 -9.04 -18.50 14.61
CA LEU A 46 -8.49 -18.70 13.26
C LEU A 46 -8.73 -17.48 12.37
N GLY A 47 -9.96 -16.95 12.33
CA GLY A 47 -10.28 -15.74 11.57
C GLY A 47 -9.44 -14.52 11.99
N GLY A 48 -9.23 -14.32 13.30
CA GLY A 48 -8.37 -13.26 13.81
C GLY A 48 -6.89 -13.42 13.42
N LEU A 49 -6.39 -14.66 13.38
CA LEU A 49 -5.03 -14.95 12.91
C LEU A 49 -4.90 -14.68 11.41
N LEU A 50 -5.83 -15.17 10.59
CA LEU A 50 -5.83 -14.94 9.15
C LEU A 50 -5.91 -13.45 8.81
N GLN A 51 -6.71 -12.68 9.55
CA GLN A 51 -6.76 -11.23 9.42
C GLN A 51 -5.39 -10.59 9.75
N SER A 52 -4.74 -11.03 10.83
CA SER A 52 -3.40 -10.57 11.20
C SER A 52 -2.35 -10.91 10.15
N MET A 53 -2.47 -12.07 9.50
CA MET A 53 -1.59 -12.48 8.40
C MET A 53 -1.81 -11.63 7.16
N ASN A 54 -3.05 -11.31 6.80
CA ASN A 54 -3.35 -10.41 5.68
C ASN A 54 -2.74 -9.02 5.86
N ILE A 55 -2.78 -8.47 7.08
CA ILE A 55 -2.12 -7.19 7.39
C ILE A 55 -0.61 -7.30 7.20
N GLN A 56 0.01 -8.36 7.72
CA GLN A 56 1.45 -8.57 7.55
C GLN A 56 1.84 -8.81 6.09
N PHE A 57 0.97 -9.45 5.31
CA PHE A 57 1.18 -9.63 3.87
C PHE A 57 1.17 -8.29 3.11
N GLY A 58 0.29 -7.36 3.49
CA GLY A 58 0.35 -5.98 2.99
C GLY A 58 1.72 -5.32 3.22
N ASN A 59 2.23 -5.39 4.46
CA ASN A 59 3.56 -4.87 4.80
C ASN A 59 4.68 -5.59 4.03
N PHE A 60 4.54 -6.90 3.81
CA PHE A 60 5.48 -7.66 3.00
C PHE A 60 5.54 -7.14 1.56
N ILE A 61 4.40 -6.81 0.94
CA ILE A 61 4.38 -6.25 -0.42
C ILE A 61 5.16 -4.94 -0.46
N GLU A 62 5.01 -4.05 0.54
CA GLU A 62 5.78 -2.81 0.61
C GLU A 62 7.30 -3.09 0.63
N VAL A 63 7.74 -4.06 1.44
CA VAL A 63 9.15 -4.48 1.51
C VAL A 63 9.62 -5.11 0.21
N LEU A 64 8.81 -5.98 -0.40
CA LEU A 64 9.10 -6.60 -1.69
C LEU A 64 9.30 -5.53 -2.77
N MET A 65 8.38 -4.58 -2.89
CA MET A 65 8.47 -3.51 -3.90
C MET A 65 9.71 -2.64 -3.69
N LYS A 66 10.02 -2.28 -2.43
CA LYS A 66 11.25 -1.55 -2.09
C LYS A 66 12.49 -2.32 -2.52
N ASN A 67 12.55 -3.62 -2.26
CA ASN A 67 13.69 -4.48 -2.62
C ASN A 67 13.81 -4.67 -4.14
N LEU A 68 12.69 -4.79 -4.85
CA LEU A 68 12.70 -4.89 -6.31
C LEU A 68 13.25 -3.60 -6.94
N ILE A 69 12.77 -2.42 -6.51
CA ILE A 69 13.28 -1.14 -7.00
C ILE A 69 14.76 -0.95 -6.62
N ALA A 70 15.17 -1.36 -5.42
CA ALA A 70 16.56 -1.22 -4.98
C ALA A 70 17.57 -2.05 -5.81
N LYS A 71 17.10 -3.09 -6.52
CA LYS A 71 17.94 -3.89 -7.44
C LYS A 71 18.12 -3.23 -8.81
N GLU A 72 17.25 -2.30 -9.17
CA GLU A 72 17.34 -1.60 -10.43
C GLU A 72 18.40 -0.50 -10.32
N ALA A 73 19.52 -0.64 -11.03
CA ALA A 73 20.63 0.30 -10.99
C ALA A 73 20.21 1.74 -11.34
N ARG A 74 19.13 1.89 -12.13
CA ARG A 74 18.52 3.16 -12.54
C ARG A 74 17.93 3.97 -11.38
N TYR A 75 17.51 3.31 -10.30
CA TYR A 75 16.77 3.97 -9.22
C TYR A 75 17.60 4.18 -7.96
N GLU A 76 17.23 5.20 -7.20
CA GLU A 76 17.72 5.51 -5.87
C GLU A 76 16.53 5.59 -4.91
N ILE A 77 16.55 4.81 -3.81
CA ILE A 77 15.52 4.91 -2.77
C ILE A 77 15.79 6.16 -1.91
N LEU A 78 14.78 7.02 -1.73
CA LEU A 78 14.91 8.25 -0.96
C LEU A 78 14.60 8.04 0.52
N GLY A 79 15.17 8.91 1.37
CA GLY A 79 15.19 8.77 2.83
C GLY A 79 13.83 8.57 3.49
N PHE A 80 12.75 9.22 3.02
CA PHE A 80 11.42 9.06 3.61
C PHE A 80 10.79 7.67 3.39
N SER A 81 11.32 6.85 2.47
CA SER A 81 10.73 5.56 2.09
C SER A 81 10.84 4.50 3.19
N GLY A 82 9.67 4.03 3.65
CA GLY A 82 9.54 3.04 4.72
C GLY A 82 9.86 3.59 6.11
N GLN A 83 10.08 4.91 6.25
CA GLN A 83 10.21 5.54 7.56
C GLN A 83 8.83 5.74 8.19
N ARG A 84 8.72 5.44 9.48
CA ARG A 84 7.50 5.63 10.25
C ARG A 84 7.52 6.97 10.97
N LYS A 85 6.35 7.59 11.07
CA LYS A 85 6.08 8.81 11.82
C LYS A 85 6.87 10.04 11.33
N ASN A 86 7.03 10.19 10.02
CA ASN A 86 7.59 11.41 9.46
C ASN A 86 6.64 12.59 9.74
N THR A 87 7.20 13.75 10.09
CA THR A 87 6.42 14.97 10.26
C THR A 87 6.43 15.77 8.97
N PHE A 88 5.26 15.96 8.37
CA PHE A 88 5.07 16.74 7.16
C PHE A 88 4.25 17.99 7.44
N ALA A 89 4.35 18.98 6.55
CA ALA A 89 3.59 20.21 6.62
C ALA A 89 2.80 20.44 5.33
N LEU A 90 1.54 20.84 5.46
CA LEU A 90 0.65 21.20 4.36
C LEU A 90 -0.06 22.51 4.71
N THR A 91 -0.28 23.38 3.71
CA THR A 91 -1.05 24.60 3.94
C THR A 91 -2.53 24.27 4.14
N GLN A 92 -3.22 25.03 4.99
CA GLN A 92 -4.67 24.92 5.15
C GLN A 92 -5.42 25.12 3.82
N THR A 93 -4.88 25.95 2.93
CA THR A 93 -5.44 26.13 1.57
C THR A 93 -5.42 24.82 0.78
N ASN A 94 -4.30 24.07 0.80
CA ASN A 94 -4.23 22.80 0.10
C ASN A 94 -5.10 21.72 0.76
N GLU A 95 -5.20 21.74 2.08
CA GLU A 95 -6.09 20.83 2.80
C GLU A 95 -7.55 21.01 2.35
N THR A 96 -8.04 22.25 2.34
CA THR A 96 -9.39 22.59 1.87
C THR A 96 -9.58 22.30 0.38
N LEU A 97 -8.57 22.57 -0.46
CA LEU A 97 -8.60 22.28 -1.89
C LEU A 97 -8.79 20.78 -2.17
N ILE A 98 -8.04 19.94 -1.46
CA ILE A 98 -8.11 18.48 -1.63
C ILE A 98 -9.46 17.95 -1.16
N ASP A 99 -9.96 18.40 -0.01
CA ASP A 99 -11.26 17.97 0.49
C ASP A 99 -12.42 18.42 -0.41
N HIS A 100 -12.31 19.63 -1.00
CA HIS A 100 -13.24 20.10 -2.02
C HIS A 100 -13.20 19.21 -3.27
N TYR A 101 -12.01 18.89 -3.79
CA TYR A 101 -11.85 18.02 -4.95
C TYR A 101 -12.50 16.64 -4.73
N ILE A 102 -12.22 16.01 -3.58
CA ILE A 102 -12.81 14.71 -3.21
C ILE A 102 -14.34 14.82 -3.20
N THR A 103 -14.89 15.88 -2.63
CA THR A 103 -16.34 16.12 -2.59
C THR A 103 -16.91 16.26 -4.00
N VAL A 104 -16.28 17.08 -4.87
CA VAL A 104 -16.75 17.30 -6.24
C VAL A 104 -16.78 16.00 -7.05
N CYS A 105 -15.75 15.14 -6.92
CA CYS A 105 -15.71 13.85 -7.60
C CYS A 105 -16.87 12.92 -7.20
N GLN A 106 -17.42 13.06 -5.99
CA GLN A 106 -18.54 12.24 -5.52
C GLN A 106 -19.89 12.69 -6.10
N ILE A 107 -20.02 13.96 -6.48
CA ILE A 107 -21.29 14.56 -6.87
C ILE A 107 -21.38 14.90 -8.37
N LYS A 108 -20.25 14.96 -9.07
CA LYS A 108 -20.18 15.33 -10.50
C LYS A 108 -19.42 14.28 -11.29
N ASN A 109 -19.82 14.09 -12.55
CA ASN A 109 -19.02 13.37 -13.53
C ASN A 109 -18.00 14.35 -14.15
N LEU A 110 -16.72 14.15 -13.86
CA LEU A 110 -15.63 15.01 -14.33
C LEU A 110 -14.84 14.33 -15.45
N ASP A 111 -14.23 15.14 -16.33
CA ASP A 111 -13.04 14.69 -17.04
C ASP A 111 -11.90 14.56 -16.01
N LEU A 112 -11.69 13.33 -15.55
CA LEU A 112 -10.84 13.05 -14.39
C LEU A 112 -9.37 13.39 -14.65
N GLU A 113 -8.86 13.17 -15.87
CA GLU A 113 -7.48 13.48 -16.22
C GLU A 113 -7.21 14.99 -16.12
N SER A 114 -8.09 15.80 -16.73
CA SER A 114 -7.98 17.26 -16.68
C SER A 114 -8.18 17.80 -15.26
N ALA A 115 -9.20 17.30 -14.55
CA ALA A 115 -9.49 17.74 -13.18
C ALA A 115 -8.34 17.43 -12.22
N PHE A 116 -7.74 16.23 -12.31
CA PHE A 116 -6.61 15.84 -11.47
C PHE A 116 -5.36 16.65 -11.80
N LYS A 117 -5.06 16.89 -13.08
CA LYS A 117 -3.94 17.75 -13.50
C LYS A 117 -4.07 19.17 -12.97
N GLN A 118 -5.28 19.74 -13.01
CA GLN A 118 -5.57 21.04 -12.44
C GLN A 118 -5.36 21.06 -10.93
N LEU A 119 -5.84 20.03 -10.22
CA LEU A 119 -5.60 19.86 -8.79
C LEU A 119 -4.10 19.84 -8.46
N CYS A 120 -3.31 19.00 -9.14
CA CYS A 120 -1.86 18.91 -8.92
C CYS A 120 -1.15 20.25 -9.16
N THR A 121 -1.56 20.99 -10.19
CA THR A 121 -1.02 22.32 -10.51
C THR A 121 -1.32 23.32 -9.40
N GLN A 122 -2.57 23.36 -8.91
CA GLN A 122 -2.97 24.26 -7.84
C GLN A 122 -2.28 23.92 -6.51
N ILE A 123 -2.17 22.63 -6.18
CA ILE A 123 -1.41 22.16 -5.02
C ILE A 123 0.03 22.65 -5.07
N PHE A 124 0.69 22.50 -6.23
CA PHE A 124 2.07 22.94 -6.45
C PHE A 124 2.22 24.45 -6.23
N ILE A 125 1.35 25.27 -6.83
CA ILE A 125 1.36 26.74 -6.67
C ILE A 125 1.19 27.14 -5.20
N ASN A 126 0.21 26.54 -4.52
CA ASN A 126 -0.08 26.85 -3.12
C ASN A 126 1.04 26.41 -2.17
N ASN A 127 1.82 25.39 -2.53
CA ASN A 127 2.98 24.95 -1.73
C ASN A 127 4.14 25.94 -1.75
N GLN A 128 4.14 26.93 -2.65
CA GLN A 128 5.12 28.01 -2.65
C GLN A 128 4.76 29.13 -1.66
N ARG A 129 3.59 29.06 -1.02
CA ARG A 129 3.15 30.02 0.01
C ARG A 129 3.54 29.53 1.40
N GLU A 130 3.76 30.42 2.36
CA GLU A 130 4.17 30.07 3.73
C GLU A 130 3.07 30.20 4.79
N ASP A 131 1.84 30.54 4.41
CA ASP A 131 0.77 30.83 5.36
C ASP A 131 0.03 29.57 5.84
N ASN A 132 -0.23 29.53 7.16
CA ASN A 132 -1.07 28.56 7.87
C ASN A 132 -0.74 27.08 7.59
N LEU A 133 0.45 26.65 8.02
CA LEU A 133 0.90 25.27 7.93
C LEU A 133 0.28 24.40 9.03
N ILE A 134 -0.35 23.31 8.60
CA ILE A 134 -0.81 22.20 9.45
C ILE A 134 0.23 21.09 9.39
N ARG A 135 0.52 20.49 10.54
CA ARG A 135 1.48 19.37 10.64
C ARG A 135 0.76 18.04 10.75
N PHE A 136 1.29 17.04 10.06
CA PHE A 136 0.76 15.68 10.06
C PHE A 136 1.89 14.67 10.24
N THR A 137 1.56 13.57 10.88
CA THR A 137 2.45 12.42 11.00
C THR A 137 2.04 11.39 9.94
N HIS A 138 2.98 11.00 9.07
CA HIS A 138 2.68 10.04 8.02
C HIS A 138 3.82 9.08 7.70
N ASP A 139 3.44 7.88 7.28
CA ASP A 139 4.33 6.83 6.80
C ASP A 139 4.30 6.84 5.27
N ILE A 140 5.47 6.81 4.63
CA ILE A 140 5.58 6.78 3.16
C ILE A 140 5.97 5.38 2.74
N ASP A 141 5.09 4.67 2.03
CA ASP A 141 5.33 3.29 1.63
C ASP A 141 6.62 3.19 0.79
N LEU A 142 6.68 3.91 -0.34
CA LEU A 142 7.85 3.91 -1.20
C LEU A 142 8.06 5.24 -1.92
N LEU A 143 9.31 5.72 -1.91
CA LEU A 143 9.75 6.94 -2.57
C LEU A 143 11.10 6.67 -3.22
N PHE A 144 11.20 6.84 -4.54
CA PHE A 144 12.44 6.59 -5.27
C PHE A 144 12.62 7.60 -6.41
N LYS A 145 13.87 7.77 -6.83
CA LYS A 145 14.28 8.71 -7.86
C LYS A 145 14.92 7.98 -9.02
N ASP A 146 14.52 8.36 -10.22
CA ASP A 146 15.23 7.98 -11.45
C ASP A 146 16.51 8.82 -11.58
N LYS A 147 17.66 8.15 -11.61
CA LYS A 147 18.97 8.81 -11.71
C LYS A 147 19.19 9.48 -13.06
N GLU A 148 18.53 9.02 -14.11
CA GLU A 148 18.66 9.60 -15.45
C GLU A 148 17.75 10.81 -15.60
N SER A 149 16.44 10.62 -15.42
CA SER A 149 15.46 11.69 -15.63
C SER A 149 15.32 12.65 -14.45
N GLN A 150 15.93 12.35 -13.30
CA GLN A 150 15.81 13.06 -12.03
C GLN A 150 14.38 13.12 -11.45
N LYS A 151 13.43 12.37 -12.03
CA LYS A 151 12.03 12.33 -11.56
C LYS A 151 11.96 11.51 -10.28
N ILE A 152 11.13 11.99 -9.36
CA ILE A 152 10.82 11.31 -8.10
C ILE A 152 9.45 10.65 -8.24
N TYR A 153 9.35 9.40 -7.82
CA TYR A 153 8.12 8.62 -7.82
C TYR A 153 7.71 8.33 -6.38
N TYR A 154 6.51 8.76 -6.01
CA TYR A 154 5.86 8.39 -4.75
C TYR A 154 4.86 7.28 -5.03
N LEU A 155 4.98 6.18 -4.31
CA LEU A 155 4.04 5.06 -4.38
C LEU A 155 3.26 4.96 -3.08
N GLU A 156 1.93 4.94 -3.21
CA GLU A 156 1.03 4.37 -2.20
C GLU A 156 0.68 2.94 -2.62
N ILE A 157 1.08 1.96 -1.82
CA ILE A 157 1.02 0.55 -2.17
C ILE A 157 -0.25 -0.06 -1.56
N LYS A 158 -1.02 -0.78 -2.39
CA LYS A 158 -2.19 -1.54 -1.99
C LYS A 158 -2.12 -2.93 -2.59
N TYR A 159 -2.53 -3.96 -1.84
CA TYR A 159 -2.55 -5.32 -2.35
C TYR A 159 -3.55 -5.45 -3.53
N ASN A 160 -4.78 -5.02 -3.29
CA ASN A 160 -5.89 -5.15 -4.23
C ASN A 160 -6.84 -3.96 -4.13
N ASP A 161 -7.64 -3.80 -5.18
CA ASP A 161 -8.66 -2.77 -5.29
C ASP A 161 -10.00 -3.31 -4.81
N ASP A 162 -10.14 -3.52 -3.49
CA ASP A 162 -11.31 -4.16 -2.88
C ASP A 162 -11.94 -3.37 -1.72
N HIS A 163 -11.52 -2.12 -1.54
CA HIS A 163 -11.90 -1.33 -0.38
C HIS A 163 -13.38 -0.97 -0.37
N ASP A 164 -14.00 -1.11 0.82
CA ASP A 164 -15.35 -0.60 1.09
C ASP A 164 -15.42 0.92 0.85
N THR A 165 -16.61 1.44 0.52
CA THR A 165 -16.84 2.82 0.05
C THR A 165 -16.21 3.90 0.93
N GLY A 166 -16.28 3.80 2.27
CA GLY A 166 -15.64 4.77 3.17
C GLY A 166 -14.10 4.75 3.06
N LYS A 167 -13.51 3.55 3.14
CA LYS A 167 -12.06 3.37 2.97
C LYS A 167 -11.57 3.81 1.59
N PHE A 168 -12.39 3.63 0.57
CA PHE A 168 -12.07 4.05 -0.79
C PHE A 168 -11.87 5.56 -0.89
N VAL A 169 -12.77 6.36 -0.31
CA VAL A 169 -12.63 7.84 -0.27
C VAL A 169 -11.37 8.23 0.50
N ASP A 170 -11.18 7.64 1.67
CA ASP A 170 -10.09 8.01 2.58
C ASP A 170 -8.71 7.70 1.98
N ILE A 171 -8.55 6.58 1.26
CA ILE A 171 -7.29 6.23 0.60
C ILE A 171 -6.94 7.25 -0.49
N ASN A 172 -7.92 7.62 -1.33
CA ASN A 172 -7.67 8.59 -2.40
C ASN A 172 -7.37 9.98 -1.81
N ARG A 173 -8.07 10.40 -0.75
CA ARG A 173 -7.74 11.63 -0.02
C ARG A 173 -6.32 11.57 0.56
N LYS A 174 -5.96 10.46 1.22
CA LYS A 174 -4.64 10.24 1.84
C LYS A 174 -3.53 10.32 0.79
N PHE A 175 -3.73 9.69 -0.36
CA PHE A 175 -2.80 9.69 -1.49
C PHE A 175 -2.52 11.11 -2.00
N ILE A 176 -3.56 11.91 -2.24
CA ILE A 176 -3.42 13.29 -2.73
C ILE A 176 -2.75 14.18 -1.67
N LYS A 177 -3.15 14.07 -0.39
CA LYS A 177 -2.51 14.80 0.71
C LYS A 177 -1.03 14.46 0.79
N THR A 178 -0.68 13.20 0.58
CA THR A 178 0.71 12.74 0.60
C THR A 178 1.55 13.32 -0.51
N TYR A 179 1.05 13.28 -1.74
CA TYR A 179 1.65 14.02 -2.84
C TYR A 179 1.88 15.50 -2.48
N ALA A 180 0.85 16.15 -1.92
CA ALA A 180 0.89 17.57 -1.63
C ALA A 180 1.97 17.94 -0.61
N TYR A 181 2.09 17.24 0.51
CA TYR A 181 3.14 17.59 1.47
C TYR A 181 4.53 17.10 1.04
N LEU A 182 4.64 16.08 0.19
CA LEU A 182 5.93 15.61 -0.36
C LEU A 182 6.55 16.65 -1.30
N LEU A 183 5.76 17.36 -2.10
CA LEU A 183 6.24 18.47 -2.93
C LEU A 183 7.02 19.49 -2.09
N ARG A 184 6.52 19.83 -0.89
CA ARG A 184 7.20 20.74 0.04
C ARG A 184 8.40 20.07 0.71
N ALA A 185 8.23 18.88 1.25
CA ALA A 185 9.28 18.17 1.98
C ALA A 185 10.53 17.88 1.14
N LEU A 186 10.35 17.72 -0.18
CA LEU A 186 11.42 17.48 -1.14
C LEU A 186 11.85 18.76 -1.88
N SER A 187 11.29 19.91 -1.54
CA SER A 187 11.56 21.21 -2.19
C SER A 187 11.45 21.13 -3.72
N VAL A 188 10.39 20.49 -4.21
CA VAL A 188 10.15 20.28 -5.64
C VAL A 188 9.92 21.63 -6.32
N THR A 189 10.69 21.91 -7.38
CA THR A 189 10.68 23.20 -8.08
C THR A 189 9.90 23.19 -9.40
N THR A 190 9.48 22.03 -9.88
CA THR A 190 8.67 21.90 -11.11
C THR A 190 7.52 20.92 -10.90
N PRO A 191 6.30 21.18 -11.42
CA PRO A 191 5.13 20.33 -11.20
C PRO A 191 5.32 18.86 -11.57
N ASP A 192 6.10 18.57 -12.61
CA ASP A 192 6.27 17.21 -13.15
C ASP A 192 7.44 16.42 -12.54
N ALA A 193 8.15 17.00 -11.57
CA ALA A 193 9.31 16.34 -10.95
C ALA A 193 8.95 15.32 -9.87
N LEU A 194 7.74 15.40 -9.30
CA LEU A 194 7.20 14.38 -8.38
C LEU A 194 5.96 13.74 -9.01
N VAL A 195 6.04 12.44 -9.30
CA VAL A 195 4.95 11.67 -9.90
C VAL A 195 4.34 10.77 -8.82
N PRO A 196 3.10 11.07 -8.37
CA PRO A 196 2.40 10.20 -7.43
C PRO A 196 1.76 9.03 -8.18
N ILE A 197 1.89 7.83 -7.62
CA ILE A 197 1.36 6.58 -8.17
C ILE A 197 0.58 5.84 -7.07
N LEU A 198 -0.71 5.61 -7.31
CA LEU A 198 -1.50 4.68 -6.53
C LEU A 198 -1.29 3.28 -7.13
N PHE A 199 -0.49 2.47 -6.45
CA PHE A 199 -0.10 1.15 -6.93
C PHE A 199 -0.99 0.06 -6.34
N TYR A 200 -1.57 -0.75 -7.21
CA TYR A 200 -2.22 -2.00 -6.83
C TYR A 200 -1.35 -3.18 -7.25
N PHE A 201 -1.01 -4.05 -6.31
CA PHE A 201 -0.17 -5.21 -6.58
C PHE A 201 -0.81 -6.17 -7.59
N THR A 202 -2.14 -6.29 -7.59
CA THR A 202 -2.88 -7.13 -8.55
C THR A 202 -3.33 -6.37 -9.80
N ASN A 203 -3.49 -7.10 -10.91
CA ASN A 203 -4.07 -6.56 -12.16
C ASN A 203 -5.58 -6.28 -12.07
N LYS A 204 -6.27 -6.85 -11.08
CA LYS A 204 -7.73 -6.77 -10.97
C LYS A 204 -8.18 -5.33 -10.73
N LYS A 205 -9.19 -4.91 -11.50
CA LYS A 205 -9.94 -3.67 -11.31
C LYS A 205 -11.35 -4.01 -10.84
N MET A 206 -11.75 -3.46 -9.70
CA MET A 206 -13.09 -3.73 -9.15
C MET A 206 -14.09 -2.65 -9.57
N LYS A 207 -13.77 -1.38 -9.32
CA LYS A 207 -14.59 -0.22 -9.69
C LYS A 207 -13.73 0.80 -10.44
N GLY A 208 -14.38 1.66 -11.23
CA GLY A 208 -13.69 2.83 -11.78
C GLY A 208 -13.30 3.78 -10.65
N ASN A 209 -12.05 4.23 -10.62
CA ASN A 209 -11.65 5.29 -9.71
C ASN A 209 -12.16 6.64 -10.24
N ILE A 210 -12.89 7.37 -9.39
CA ILE A 210 -13.48 8.68 -9.72
C ILE A 210 -12.64 9.84 -9.17
N TYR A 211 -11.56 9.56 -8.44
CA TYR A 211 -10.70 10.53 -7.79
C TYR A 211 -9.34 10.64 -8.45
N ILE A 212 -8.77 9.51 -8.87
CA ILE A 212 -7.42 9.40 -9.43
C ILE A 212 -7.52 8.80 -10.83
N PRO A 213 -6.93 9.44 -11.86
CA PRO A 213 -7.03 8.93 -13.22
C PRO A 213 -6.29 7.60 -13.40
N GLU A 214 -6.99 6.63 -13.99
CA GLU A 214 -6.49 5.28 -14.17
C GLU A 214 -5.25 5.24 -15.09
N HIS A 215 -5.24 6.03 -16.15
CA HIS A 215 -4.20 5.95 -17.17
C HIS A 215 -2.92 6.71 -16.81
N SER A 216 -2.95 7.70 -15.93
CA SER A 216 -1.76 8.49 -15.60
C SER A 216 -1.20 8.19 -14.21
N HIS A 217 -2.05 7.84 -13.23
CA HIS A 217 -1.64 7.76 -11.81
C HIS A 217 -1.98 6.46 -11.10
N ILE A 218 -2.72 5.53 -11.73
CA ILE A 218 -2.95 4.19 -11.17
C ILE A 218 -2.13 3.15 -11.94
N TYR A 219 -1.26 2.44 -11.22
CA TYR A 219 -0.44 1.39 -11.79
C TYR A 219 -0.85 0.07 -11.14
N ARG A 220 -1.21 -0.91 -11.96
CA ARG A 220 -1.65 -2.23 -11.50
C ARG A 220 -0.64 -3.28 -11.96
N GLY A 221 -0.24 -4.18 -11.05
CA GLY A 221 0.60 -5.35 -11.31
C GLY A 221 1.54 -5.19 -12.49
N GLN A 222 1.18 -5.80 -13.62
CA GLN A 222 1.93 -5.83 -14.87
C GLN A 222 2.41 -4.44 -15.32
N ARG A 223 1.53 -3.43 -15.33
CA ARG A 223 1.88 -2.08 -15.78
C ARG A 223 3.02 -1.47 -14.97
N PHE A 224 3.02 -1.67 -13.65
CA PHE A 224 4.10 -1.16 -12.80
C PHE A 224 5.40 -1.88 -13.11
N PHE A 225 5.35 -3.20 -13.20
CA PHE A 225 6.53 -4.02 -13.44
C PHE A 225 7.15 -3.68 -14.81
N ASP A 226 6.35 -3.61 -15.87
CA ASP A 226 6.83 -3.24 -17.21
C ASP A 226 7.45 -1.83 -17.26
N ALA A 227 6.94 -0.90 -16.45
CA ALA A 227 7.40 0.48 -16.45
C ALA A 227 8.69 0.69 -15.61
N PHE A 228 8.88 -0.10 -14.54
CA PHE A 228 9.87 0.20 -13.51
C PHE A 228 10.79 -0.98 -13.17
N LEU A 229 10.54 -2.20 -13.60
CA LEU A 229 11.27 -3.37 -13.14
C LEU A 229 11.70 -4.26 -14.31
N ASN A 230 12.88 -4.87 -14.18
CA ASN A 230 13.31 -5.96 -15.05
C ASN A 230 12.68 -7.31 -14.65
N THR A 231 12.12 -7.39 -13.44
CA THR A 231 11.41 -8.59 -12.97
C THR A 231 10.05 -8.71 -13.67
N SER A 232 9.72 -9.92 -14.13
CA SER A 232 8.41 -10.23 -14.73
C SER A 232 7.31 -10.32 -13.67
N TYR A 233 6.23 -9.56 -13.85
CA TYR A 233 5.04 -9.70 -13.00
C TYR A 233 4.39 -11.08 -13.18
N THR A 234 4.36 -11.62 -14.41
CA THR A 234 3.79 -12.94 -14.69
C THR A 234 4.54 -14.05 -13.95
N ASP A 235 5.87 -13.97 -13.84
CA ASP A 235 6.67 -14.97 -13.13
C ASP A 235 6.40 -14.92 -11.62
N LEU A 236 6.23 -13.71 -11.08
CA LEU A 236 5.86 -13.47 -9.68
C LEU A 236 4.45 -14.02 -9.38
N GLU A 237 3.49 -13.71 -10.23
CA GLU A 237 2.10 -14.16 -10.11
C GLU A 237 2.00 -15.69 -10.19
N THR A 238 2.70 -16.30 -11.15
CA THR A 238 2.76 -17.76 -11.32
C THR A 238 3.35 -18.43 -10.08
N TYR A 239 4.44 -17.88 -9.54
CA TYR A 239 5.05 -18.42 -8.34
C TYR A 239 4.12 -18.34 -7.12
N LEU A 240 3.50 -17.18 -6.87
CA LEU A 240 2.57 -17.02 -5.74
C LEU A 240 1.35 -17.94 -5.86
N ALA A 241 0.80 -18.10 -7.07
CA ALA A 241 -0.32 -19.00 -7.34
C ALA A 241 0.04 -20.49 -7.11
N SER A 242 1.27 -20.87 -7.44
CA SER A 242 1.78 -22.22 -7.16
C SER A 242 2.07 -22.40 -5.67
N PHE A 243 2.68 -21.42 -5.02
CA PHE A 243 3.14 -21.52 -3.63
C PHE A 243 1.97 -21.61 -2.65
N CYS A 244 0.90 -20.83 -2.85
CA CYS A 244 -0.22 -20.77 -1.92
C CYS A 244 -0.93 -22.12 -1.74
N ASN A 245 -0.93 -22.98 -2.76
CA ASN A 245 -1.51 -24.32 -2.75
C ASN A 245 -0.45 -25.43 -2.69
N SER A 246 0.80 -25.12 -2.36
CA SER A 246 1.84 -26.14 -2.18
C SER A 246 1.56 -27.02 -0.96
N ASP A 247 1.92 -28.29 -1.03
CA ASP A 247 1.77 -29.25 0.08
C ASP A 247 2.43 -28.76 1.37
N GLU A 248 3.58 -28.10 1.26
CA GLU A 248 4.30 -27.53 2.39
C GLU A 248 3.50 -26.40 3.06
N ASN A 249 2.98 -25.47 2.27
CA ASN A 249 2.19 -24.36 2.80
C ASN A 249 0.88 -24.86 3.43
N ILE A 250 0.18 -25.79 2.78
CA ILE A 250 -1.05 -26.42 3.32
C ILE A 250 -0.76 -27.08 4.67
N LYS A 251 0.29 -27.90 4.76
CA LYS A 251 0.71 -28.54 6.02
C LYS A 251 0.98 -27.54 7.13
N ALA A 252 1.58 -26.39 6.81
CA ALA A 252 1.85 -25.34 7.79
C ALA A 252 0.55 -24.73 8.36
N PHE A 253 -0.44 -24.46 7.51
CA PHE A 253 -1.75 -23.94 7.95
C PHE A 253 -2.58 -25.00 8.70
N ASP A 254 -2.50 -26.27 8.30
CA ASP A 254 -3.13 -27.39 9.02
C ASP A 254 -2.54 -27.57 10.43
N ALA A 255 -1.21 -27.45 10.55
CA ALA A 255 -0.52 -27.49 11.83
C ALA A 255 -0.94 -26.32 12.73
N LEU A 256 -1.08 -25.11 12.17
CA LEU A 256 -1.60 -23.96 12.90
C LEU A 256 -3.02 -24.19 13.42
N TYR A 257 -3.92 -24.72 12.60
CA TYR A 257 -5.29 -24.98 13.02
C TYR A 257 -5.38 -26.07 14.08
N SER A 258 -4.58 -27.14 13.92
CA SER A 258 -4.39 -28.19 14.91
C SER A 258 -3.98 -27.63 16.28
N ARG A 259 -3.06 -26.65 16.32
CA ARG A 259 -2.66 -25.96 17.57
C ARG A 259 -3.81 -25.20 18.21
N ILE A 260 -4.56 -24.40 17.44
CA ILE A 260 -5.74 -23.69 17.95
C ILE A 260 -6.74 -24.67 18.59
N ARG A 261 -6.92 -25.84 17.97
CA ARG A 261 -7.80 -26.88 18.50
C ARG A 261 -7.32 -27.47 19.82
N SER A 262 -6.01 -27.67 19.99
CA SER A 262 -5.39 -28.23 21.20
C SER A 262 -5.21 -27.22 22.33
N SER A 263 -5.04 -25.92 22.03
CA SER A 263 -4.84 -24.86 23.04
C SER A 263 -6.11 -24.52 23.85
N SER A 264 -7.26 -25.13 23.57
CA SER A 264 -8.55 -24.80 24.18
C SER A 264 -8.93 -25.75 25.35
N HIS A 265 -7.96 -26.25 26.11
CA HIS A 265 -8.18 -27.02 27.34
C HIS A 265 -7.51 -26.31 28.51
#